data_AF-A0A139XUH3-F1
#
_entry.id   AF-A0A139XUH3-F1
#
_cell.length_a   1.000
_cell.length_b   1.000
_cell.length_c   1.000
_cell.angle_alpha   90.00
_cell.angle_beta   90.00
_cell.angle_gamma   90.00
#
_symmetry.space_group_name_H-M   'P 1'
#
loop_
_entity.id
_entity.type
_entity.pdbx_description
1 polymer ?
#
loop_
_entity_poly.entity_id
_entity_poly.type
_entity_poly.pdbx_seq_one_letter_code
_entity_poly.pdbx_strand_id
1 'polypeptide(L)' 'MYIEAIVLEGFKSYSNRVYVGPLHPQFNAVTGLNGTGKSNILDSICFVLGITNHAL' A
#
# COMPACT_ATOMS: atom_id res chain seq x y z
N MET A 1 -8.73 7.26 14.60
CA MET A 1 -8.36 5.93 14.07
C MET A 1 -7.54 6.15 12.81
N TYR A 2 -6.32 5.61 12.74
CA TYR A 2 -5.43 5.75 11.58
C TYR A 2 -4.62 4.45 11.41
N ILE A 3 -4.03 4.25 10.23
CA ILE A 3 -3.16 3.10 9.96
C ILE A 3 -1.75 3.46 10.47
N GLU A 4 -1.16 2.64 11.34
CA GLU A 4 0.19 2.87 11.88
C GLU A 4 1.28 2.43 10.90
N ALA A 5 1.10 1.26 10.27
CA ALA A 5 2.02 0.70 9.29
C ALA A 5 1.31 -0.31 8.38
N ILE A 6 1.92 -0.61 7.24
CA ILE A 6 1.50 -1.64 6.29
C ILE A 6 2.66 -2.63 6.14
N VAL A 7 2.38 -3.94 6.19
CA VAL A 7 3.36 -5.00 5.95
C VAL A 7 2.90 -5.81 4.75
N LEU A 8 3.75 -5.91 3.73
CA LEU A 8 3.48 -6.59 2.47
C LEU A 8 4.47 -7.74 2.30
N GLU A 9 3.98 -8.93 2.02
CA GLU A 9 4.82 -10.10 1.75
C GLU A 9 4.11 -10.99 0.72
N GLY A 10 4.77 -11.29 -0.40
CA GLY A 10 4.17 -12.06 -1.49
C GLY A 10 2.97 -11.38 -2.18
N PHE A 11 2.87 -10.04 -2.14
CA PHE A 11 1.73 -9.31 -2.73
C PHE A 11 2.12 -8.56 -4.02
N LYS A 12 1.61 -9.04 -5.17
CA LYS A 12 1.90 -8.49 -6.51
C LYS A 12 3.42 -8.32 -6.72
N SER A 13 3.89 -7.08 -6.92
CA SER A 13 5.32 -6.78 -7.13
C SER A 13 6.17 -6.79 -5.86
N TYR A 14 5.55 -6.93 -4.67
CA TYR A 14 6.25 -7.04 -3.39
C TYR A 14 6.46 -8.51 -3.03
N SER A 15 7.46 -9.14 -3.65
CA SER A 15 7.78 -10.56 -3.44
C SER A 15 8.36 -10.84 -2.05
N ASN A 16 9.23 -9.96 -1.56
CA ASN A 16 9.82 -10.03 -0.23
C ASN A 16 8.99 -9.22 0.78
N ARG A 17 9.20 -9.49 2.07
CA ARG A 17 8.60 -8.72 3.16
C ARG A 17 9.05 -7.26 3.11
N VAL A 18 8.10 -6.34 2.98
CA VAL A 18 8.30 -4.89 2.99
C VAL A 18 7.47 -4.27 4.10
N TYR A 19 8.10 -3.40 4.87
CA TYR A 19 7.46 -2.60 5.92
C TYR A 19 7.31 -1.15 5.43
N VAL A 20 6.08 -0.65 5.41
CA VAL A 20 5.75 0.74 5.06
C VAL A 20 5.21 1.44 6.30
N GLY A 21 6.07 2.23 6.95
CA GLY A 21 5.75 2.99 8.14
C GLY A 21 7.00 3.53 8.83
N PRO A 22 6.85 4.30 9.92
CA PRO A 22 5.59 4.72 10.52
C PRO A 22 4.80 5.69 9.62
N LEU A 23 3.48 5.51 9.53
CA LEU A 23 2.61 6.41 8.78
C LEU A 23 2.18 7.59 9.65
N HIS A 24 2.13 8.77 9.04
CA HIS A 24 1.68 9.97 9.72
C HIS A 24 0.14 9.98 9.82
N PRO A 25 -0.46 10.40 10.95
CA PRO A 25 -1.91 10.37 11.13
C PRO A 25 -2.70 11.30 10.19
N GLN A 26 -2.05 12.34 9.64
CA GLN A 26 -2.73 13.38 8.85
C GLN A 26 -2.52 13.24 7.34
N PHE A 27 -1.30 12.94 6.89
CA PHE A 27 -0.97 12.96 5.46
C PHE A 27 0.24 12.09 5.16
N ASN A 28 0.16 11.28 4.11
CA ASN A 28 1.25 10.47 3.60
C ASN A 28 1.25 10.55 2.07
N ALA A 29 2.43 10.53 1.47
CA ALA A 29 2.59 10.52 0.01
C ALA A 29 3.38 9.28 -0.42
N VAL A 30 2.84 8.52 -1.37
CA VAL A 30 3.54 7.40 -2.00
C VAL A 30 4.19 7.89 -3.29
N THR A 31 5.52 7.88 -3.35
CA THR A 31 6.30 8.41 -4.48
C THR A 31 7.27 7.36 -5.02
N GLY A 32 7.86 7.62 -6.19
CA GLY A 32 8.83 6.73 -6.85
C GLY A 32 8.65 6.65 -8.37
N LEU A 33 9.62 6.03 -9.04
CA LEU A 33 9.66 5.91 -10.51
C LEU A 33 8.49 5.07 -11.06
N ASN A 34 8.18 5.24 -12.35
CA ASN A 34 7.16 4.43 -13.00
C ASN A 34 7.56 2.95 -13.02
N GLY A 35 6.59 2.06 -12.78
CA GLY A 35 6.83 0.61 -12.73
C GLY A 35 7.37 0.06 -11.40
N THR A 36 7.63 0.88 -10.37
CA THR A 36 8.19 0.39 -9.09
C THR A 36 7.16 -0.20 -8.11
N GLY A 37 5.91 -0.41 -8.54
CA GLY A 37 4.88 -1.03 -7.71
C GLY A 37 4.15 -0.11 -6.72
N LYS A 38 4.28 1.22 -6.84
CA LYS A 38 3.60 2.20 -5.98
C LYS A 38 2.10 1.93 -5.80
N SER A 39 1.39 1.70 -6.90
CA SER A 39 -0.06 1.44 -6.88
C SER A 39 -0.41 0.14 -6.15
N ASN A 40 0.52 -0.82 -6.08
CA ASN A 40 0.29 -2.08 -5.35
C ASN A 40 0.21 -1.87 -3.84
N ILE A 41 0.75 -0.77 -3.30
CA ILE A 41 0.52 -0.39 -1.89
C ILE A 41 -0.97 -0.10 -1.70
N LEU A 42 -1.57 0.72 -2.56
CA LEU A 42 -3.00 1.04 -2.48
C LEU A 42 -3.88 -0.19 -2.77
N ASP A 43 -3.48 -1.01 -3.75
CA ASP A 43 -4.21 -2.25 -4.07
C ASP A 43 -4.24 -3.22 -2.88
N SER A 44 -3.17 -3.28 -2.09
CA SER A 44 -3.13 -4.13 -0.89
C SER A 44 -4.16 -3.70 0.16
N ILE A 45 -4.35 -2.39 0.32
CA ILE A 45 -5.33 -1.81 1.24
C ILE A 45 -6.74 -2.13 0.73
N CYS A 46 -7.00 -1.92 -0.56
CA CYS A 46 -8.29 -2.27 -1.16
C CYS A 46 -8.59 -3.76 -1.02
N PHE A 47 -7.60 -4.63 -1.22
CA PHE A 47 -7.73 -6.07 -1.09
C PHE A 47 -8.17 -6.49 0.33
N VAL A 48 -7.47 -6.01 1.37
CA VAL A 48 -7.81 -6.40 2.76
C VAL A 48 -9.13 -5.79 3.24
N LEU A 49 -9.55 -4.65 2.67
CA LEU A 49 -10.85 -4.04 2.96
C LEU A 49 -11.99 -4.59 2.09
N GLY A 50 -11.71 -5.51 1.17
CA GLY A 50 -12.73 -6.09 0.28
C GLY A 50 -13.30 -5.12 -0.76
N ILE A 51 -12.56 -4.06 -1.10
CA ILE A 51 -12.99 -3.05 -2.09
C ILE A 51 -12.70 -3.59 -3.49
N THR A 52 -13.76 -3.86 -4.26
CA THR A 52 -13.67 -4.47 -5.60
C THR A 52 -13.90 -3.50 -6.76
N ASN A 53 -14.48 -2.33 -6.49
CA ASN A 53 -14.73 -1.32 -7.51
C ASN A 53 -13.59 -0.30 -7.53
N HIS A 54 -12.62 -0.50 -8.44
CA HIS A 54 -11.53 0.43 -8.68
C HIS A 54 -12.00 1.60 -9.55
N ALA A 55 -12.90 2.43 -9.03
CA ALA A 55 -13.19 3.74 -9.60
C ALA A 55 -12.19 4.75 -9.03
N LEU A 56 -10.93 4.62 -9.44
CA LEU A 56 -9.87 5.62 -9.27
C LEU A 56 -9.33 6.00 -10.65
#